data_AF-A0A7W0ZXV5-F1
#
_entry.id   AF-A0A7W0ZXV5-F1
#
_cell.length_a   1.000
_cell.length_b   1.000
_cell.length_c   1.000
_cell.angle_alpha   90.00
_cell.angle_beta   90.00
_cell.angle_gamma   90.00
#
_symmetry.space_group_name_H-M   'P 1'
#
loop_
_entity.id
_entity.type
_entity.pdbx_description
1 polymer ?
#
loop_
_entity_poly.entity_id
_entity_poly.type
_entity_poly.pdbx_seq_one_letter_code
_entity_poly.pdbx_strand_id
1 'polypeptide(L)'
;MDLAGVRAIIEVPSTALAGEDFLVKVSTVGTGCMSAESMDVSVGVSDADFTPFDRRRFPGGGEACTSNIRFFLHEGWVKFETPGTKTIRIHGRRQANRAEELVEITHTLTVQ
;
A
#
# COMPACT_ATOMS: atom_id res chain seq x y z
N MET A 1 19.15 15.38 -1.12
CA MET A 1 17.91 15.64 -0.36
C MET A 1 17.41 14.31 0.12
N ASP A 2 17.56 14.09 1.41
CA ASP A 2 17.29 12.84 2.11
C ASP A 2 15.76 12.67 2.25
N LEU A 3 15.17 11.65 1.64
CA LEU A 3 13.73 11.34 1.71
C LEU A 3 13.40 10.44 2.92
N ALA A 4 14.22 10.47 3.97
CA ALA A 4 14.06 9.64 5.18
C ALA A 4 12.83 9.96 6.05
N GLY A 5 11.96 10.90 5.66
CA GLY A 5 10.92 11.45 6.54
C GLY A 5 9.46 11.17 6.18
N VAL A 6 9.16 10.75 4.95
CA VAL A 6 7.75 10.57 4.56
C VAL A 6 7.31 9.15 4.91
N ARG A 7 6.69 9.01 6.09
CA ARG A 7 6.05 7.75 6.49
C ARG A 7 4.86 7.49 5.56
N ALA A 8 4.89 6.37 4.85
CA ALA A 8 3.67 5.81 4.28
C ALA A 8 2.63 5.69 5.41
N ILE A 9 1.44 6.23 5.19
CA ILE A 9 0.32 6.09 6.14
C ILE A 9 -0.34 4.77 5.82
N ILE A 10 -0.30 3.85 6.78
CA ILE A 10 -0.96 2.55 6.71
C ILE A 10 -2.04 2.54 7.78
N GLU A 11 -3.28 2.34 7.35
CA GLU A 11 -4.43 2.22 8.24
C GLU A 11 -4.97 0.80 8.12
N VAL A 12 -4.71 0.01 9.16
CA VAL A 12 -5.22 -1.35 9.34
C VAL A 12 -5.95 -1.39 10.68
N PRO A 13 -7.22 -1.82 10.73
CA PRO A 13 -7.92 -2.01 12.00
C PRO A 13 -7.18 -2.98 12.92
N SER A 14 -7.12 -2.67 14.22
CA SER A 14 -6.56 -3.60 15.21
C SER A 14 -7.45 -4.81 15.49
N THR A 15 -8.74 -4.70 15.17
CA THR A 15 -9.76 -5.72 15.33
C THR A 15 -10.73 -5.73 14.15
N ALA A 16 -11.24 -6.91 13.79
CA ALA A 16 -12.30 -7.11 12.79
C ALA A 16 -13.24 -8.25 13.21
N LEU A 17 -14.38 -8.40 12.53
CA LEU A 17 -15.33 -9.49 12.75
C LEU A 17 -15.16 -10.57 11.69
N ALA A 18 -15.21 -11.84 12.11
CA ALA A 18 -15.15 -12.96 11.17
C ALA A 18 -16.35 -12.90 10.20
N GLY A 19 -16.08 -13.07 8.91
CA GLY A 19 -17.10 -13.03 7.87
C GLY A 19 -17.53 -11.61 7.44
N GLU A 20 -16.99 -10.55 8.03
CA GLU A 20 -17.25 -9.17 7.62
C GLU A 20 -16.07 -8.55 6.85
N ASP A 21 -16.38 -7.77 5.82
CA ASP A 21 -15.39 -6.99 5.08
C ASP A 21 -14.92 -5.81 5.94
N PHE A 22 -13.61 -5.58 5.96
CA PHE A 22 -13.02 -4.37 6.52
C PHE A 22 -12.03 -3.73 5.54
N LEU A 23 -11.85 -2.42 5.70
CA LEU A 23 -11.05 -1.60 4.80
C LEU A 23 -9.62 -1.46 5.31
N VAL A 24 -8.65 -1.72 4.43
CA VAL A 24 -7.24 -1.38 4.62
C VAL A 24 -6.88 -0.23 3.68
N LYS A 25 -6.17 0.77 4.20
CA LYS A 25 -5.69 1.90 3.39
C LYS A 25 -4.19 2.00 3.43
N VAL A 26 -3.60 2.25 2.26
CA VAL A 26 -2.15 2.39 2.09
C VAL A 26 -1.87 3.67 1.31
N SER A 27 -1.15 4.60 1.92
CA SER A 27 -0.67 5.81 1.24
C SER A 27 0.75 5.62 0.74
N THR A 28 0.94 5.69 -0.58
CA THR A 28 2.26 5.70 -1.22
C THR A 28 2.66 7.12 -1.62
N VAL A 29 3.94 7.31 -1.95
CA VAL A 29 4.51 8.61 -2.30
C VAL A 29 5.13 8.52 -3.70
N GLY A 30 4.85 9.51 -4.53
CA GLY A 30 5.46 9.61 -5.85
C GLY A 30 5.60 11.05 -6.35
N THR A 31 5.75 11.20 -7.67
CA THR A 31 6.04 12.49 -8.33
C THR A 31 5.00 12.86 -9.37
N GLY A 32 5.16 14.00 -10.04
CA GLY A 32 4.18 14.55 -10.98
C GLY A 32 3.79 13.67 -12.16
N CYS A 33 4.64 12.71 -12.55
CA CYS A 33 4.37 11.73 -13.60
C CYS A 33 3.85 10.39 -13.07
N MET A 34 3.62 10.27 -11.77
CA MET A 34 3.05 9.06 -11.20
C MET A 34 1.54 9.20 -11.09
N SER A 35 0.85 8.09 -11.26
CA SER A 35 -0.56 7.94 -10.99
C SER A 35 -0.78 6.68 -10.17
N ALA A 36 -1.65 6.76 -9.16
CA ALA A 36 -2.19 5.58 -8.51
C ALA A 36 -2.89 4.70 -9.55
N GLU A 37 -2.65 3.40 -9.48
CA GLU A 37 -3.47 2.39 -10.15
C GLU A 37 -4.22 1.55 -9.09
N SER A 38 -4.53 0.30 -9.41
CA SER A 38 -5.17 -0.62 -8.49
C SER A 38 -4.21 -1.10 -7.41
N MET A 39 -4.77 -1.64 -6.33
CA MET A 39 -4.06 -2.46 -5.37
C MET A 39 -4.46 -3.91 -5.57
N ASP A 40 -3.48 -4.80 -5.63
CA ASP A 40 -3.75 -6.24 -5.60
C ASP A 40 -3.88 -6.71 -4.15
N VAL A 41 -4.87 -7.56 -3.90
CA VAL A 41 -5.21 -8.07 -2.58
C VAL A 41 -5.38 -9.57 -2.68
N SER A 42 -4.49 -10.30 -2.00
CA SER A 42 -4.57 -11.75 -1.87
C SER A 42 -4.94 -12.10 -0.44
N VAL A 43 -5.95 -12.95 -0.25
CA VAL A 43 -6.45 -13.30 1.08
C VAL A 43 -6.32 -14.80 1.29
N GLY A 44 -5.50 -15.18 2.28
CA GLY A 44 -5.38 -16.53 2.80
C GLY A 44 -6.23 -16.75 4.06
N VAL A 45 -6.06 -17.92 4.69
CA VAL A 45 -6.82 -18.27 5.90
C VAL A 45 -6.38 -17.46 7.12
N SER A 46 -5.08 -17.20 7.24
CA SER A 46 -4.45 -16.54 8.39
C SER A 46 -3.84 -15.19 8.07
N ASP A 47 -3.74 -14.86 6.80
CA ASP A 47 -2.97 -13.74 6.31
C ASP A 47 -3.56 -13.15 5.04
N ALA A 48 -3.26 -11.88 4.78
CA ALA A 48 -3.59 -11.21 3.53
C ALA A 48 -2.43 -10.33 3.08
N ASP A 49 -2.17 -10.34 1.78
CA ASP A 49 -1.09 -9.63 1.13
C ASP A 49 -1.67 -8.50 0.26
N PHE A 50 -1.14 -7.30 0.44
CA PHE A 50 -1.57 -6.08 -0.23
C PHE A 50 -0.40 -5.52 -1.04
N THR A 51 -0.59 -5.34 -2.35
CA THR A 51 0.43 -4.78 -3.24
C THR A 51 -0.14 -3.55 -3.96
N PRO A 52 0.09 -2.33 -3.43
CA PRO A 52 -0.32 -1.10 -4.11
C PRO A 52 0.52 -0.87 -5.37
N PHE A 53 -0.10 -0.51 -6.48
CA PHE A 53 0.61 -0.19 -7.72
C PHE A 53 0.50 1.29 -8.07
N ASP A 54 1.65 1.94 -8.22
CA ASP A 54 1.76 3.25 -8.83
C ASP A 54 2.47 3.13 -10.17
N ARG A 55 1.90 3.74 -11.21
CA ARG A 55 2.50 3.73 -12.54
C ARG A 55 3.09 5.06 -12.89
N ARG A 56 4.29 5.03 -13.47
CA ARG A 56 4.89 6.19 -14.11
C ARG A 56 4.32 6.37 -15.52
N ARG A 57 3.69 7.51 -15.75
CA ARG A 57 3.19 7.96 -17.04
C ARG A 57 3.92 9.24 -17.46
N PHE A 58 4.82 9.11 -18.43
CA PHE A 58 5.38 10.27 -19.11
C PHE A 58 4.34 10.79 -20.11
N PRO A 59 4.04 12.09 -20.10
CA PRO A 59 3.20 12.65 -21.16
C PRO A 59 3.99 12.61 -22.47
N GLY A 60 3.30 12.31 -23.58
CA GLY A 60 3.90 12.41 -24.91
C GLY A 60 4.23 13.87 -25.25
N GLY A 61 5.25 14.11 -26.07
CA GLY A 61 5.50 15.44 -26.63
C GLY A 61 6.48 16.35 -25.86
N GLY A 62 7.31 15.80 -24.97
CA GLY A 62 8.40 16.57 -24.32
C GLY A 62 8.02 17.25 -23.01
N GLU A 63 6.89 16.91 -22.41
CA GLU A 63 6.50 17.39 -21.09
C GLU A 63 7.42 16.83 -20.00
N ALA A 64 7.84 17.70 -19.08
CA ALA A 64 8.67 17.32 -17.94
C ALA A 64 7.80 16.87 -16.76
N CYS A 65 8.27 15.86 -16.03
CA CYS A 65 7.67 15.48 -14.76
C CYS A 65 7.90 16.57 -13.72
N THR A 66 6.83 17.11 -13.14
CA THR A 66 7.00 18.02 -11.99
C THR A 66 7.63 17.26 -10.82
N SER A 67 8.59 17.89 -10.15
CA SER A 67 9.22 17.35 -8.94
C SER A 67 8.33 17.48 -7.70
N ASN A 68 7.04 17.80 -7.88
CA ASN A 68 6.08 17.91 -6.79
C ASN A 68 5.83 16.52 -6.19
N ILE A 69 6.04 16.41 -4.89
CA ILE A 69 5.69 15.21 -4.13
C ILE A 69 4.16 15.07 -4.14
N ARG A 70 3.69 13.87 -4.47
CA ARG A 70 2.28 13.50 -4.45
C ARG A 70 2.07 12.29 -3.55
N PHE A 71 0.93 12.28 -2.88
CA PHE A 71 0.45 11.15 -2.10
C PHE A 71 -0.64 10.43 -2.88
N PHE A 72 -0.56 9.10 -2.92
CA PHE A 72 -1.51 8.25 -3.61
C PHE A 72 -2.14 7.32 -2.59
N LEU A 73 -3.47 7.36 -2.48
CA LEU A 73 -4.23 6.52 -1.58
C LEU A 73 -4.68 5.26 -2.31
N HIS A 74 -4.38 4.12 -1.73
CA HIS A 74 -4.82 2.79 -2.15
C HIS A 74 -5.76 2.21 -1.11
N GLU A 75 -6.85 1.61 -1.56
CA GLU A 75 -7.91 1.06 -0.72
C GLU A 75 -8.21 -0.37 -1.12
N GLY A 76 -8.33 -1.26 -0.14
CA GLY A 76 -8.58 -2.68 -0.36
C GLY A 76 -9.45 -3.26 0.74
N TRP A 77 -10.47 -3.98 0.32
CA TRP A 77 -11.38 -4.69 1.20
C TRP A 77 -10.86 -6.11 1.42
N VAL A 78 -10.90 -6.57 2.66
CA VAL A 78 -10.50 -7.91 3.06
C VAL A 78 -11.49 -8.46 4.06
N LYS A 79 -11.66 -9.78 4.02
CA LYS A 79 -12.50 -10.54 4.94
C LYS A 79 -11.78 -11.80 5.35
N PHE A 80 -11.73 -12.05 6.65
CA PHE A 80 -11.28 -13.32 7.19
C PHE A 80 -12.48 -14.14 7.65
N GLU A 81 -12.59 -15.37 7.16
CA GLU A 81 -13.72 -16.25 7.47
C GLU A 81 -13.64 -16.88 8.86
N THR A 82 -12.46 -16.85 9.48
CA THR A 82 -12.22 -17.53 10.77
C THR A 82 -11.67 -16.55 11.80
N PRO A 83 -12.10 -16.66 13.08
CA PRO A 83 -11.55 -15.86 14.16
C PRO A 83 -10.09 -16.22 14.47
N GLY A 84 -9.44 -15.37 15.25
CA GLY A 84 -8.06 -15.51 15.70
C GLY A 84 -7.15 -14.37 15.24
N THR A 85 -5.87 -14.47 15.58
CA THR A 85 -4.86 -13.51 15.14
C THR A 85 -4.58 -13.70 13.65
N LYS A 86 -4.66 -12.60 12.90
CA LYS A 86 -4.37 -12.55 11.46
C LYS A 86 -3.23 -11.60 11.17
N THR A 87 -2.59 -11.81 10.01
CA THR A 87 -1.46 -11.00 9.57
C THR A 87 -1.79 -10.30 8.25
N ILE A 88 -1.61 -8.99 8.19
CA ILE A 88 -1.65 -8.21 6.96
C ILE A 88 -0.20 -7.88 6.58
N ARG A 89 0.20 -8.25 5.36
CA ARG A 89 1.49 -7.88 4.79
C ARG A 89 1.26 -6.88 3.66
N ILE A 90 1.99 -5.78 3.69
CA ILE A 90 1.91 -4.73 2.66
C ILE A 90 3.25 -4.69 1.94
N HIS A 91 3.19 -4.98 0.64
CA HIS A 91 4.33 -5.07 -0.27
C HIS A 91 4.49 -3.76 -1.02
N GLY A 92 5.25 -2.84 -0.43
CA GLY A 92 5.57 -1.55 -1.02
C GLY A 92 6.88 -1.53 -1.80
N ARG A 93 7.13 -0.41 -2.48
CA ARG A 93 8.44 -0.07 -3.03
C ARG A 93 8.92 1.23 -2.41
N ARG A 94 10.17 1.27 -1.94
CA ARG A 94 10.85 2.52 -1.59
C ARG A 94 11.96 2.80 -2.59
N GLN A 95 12.17 4.07 -2.89
CA GLN A 95 13.32 4.48 -3.68
C GLN A 95 14.53 4.65 -2.75
N ALA A 96 15.46 3.70 -2.79
CA ALA A 96 16.72 3.76 -2.06
C ALA A 96 17.87 3.93 -3.05
N ASN A 97 18.58 5.07 -3.00
CA ASN A 97 19.79 5.30 -3.80
C ASN A 97 19.66 4.99 -5.31
N ARG A 98 18.56 5.44 -5.94
CA ARG A 98 18.21 5.21 -7.36
C ARG A 98 17.82 3.77 -7.72
N ALA A 99 17.86 2.83 -6.79
CA ALA A 99 17.26 1.51 -6.93
C ALA A 99 15.85 1.50 -6.33
N GLU A 100 14.98 0.66 -6.90
CA GLU A 100 13.73 0.27 -6.24
C GLU A 100 14.05 -0.86 -5.25
N GLU A 101 13.71 -0.65 -3.99
CA GLU A 101 13.80 -1.67 -2.95
C GLU A 101 12.39 -2.07 -2.53
N LEU A 102 12.12 -3.37 -2.49
CA LEU A 102 10.87 -3.89 -1.95
C LEU A 102 10.88 -3.71 -0.43
N VAL A 103 9.77 -3.18 0.09
CA VAL A 103 9.56 -3.01 1.53
C VAL A 103 8.34 -3.80 1.92
N GLU A 104 8.48 -4.69 2.87
CA GLU A 104 7.35 -5.38 3.50
C GLU A 104 7.04 -4.71 4.84
N ILE A 105 5.78 -4.37 5.06
CA ILE A 105 5.28 -3.90 6.35
C ILE A 105 4.22 -4.86 6.84
N THR A 106 4.36 -5.33 8.07
CA THR A 106 3.51 -6.36 8.66
C THR A 106 2.69 -5.79 9.81
N HIS A 107 1.38 -6.02 9.77
CA HIS A 107 0.43 -5.68 10.82
C HIS A 107 -0.30 -6.93 11.30
N THR A 108 -0.47 -7.06 12.61
CA THR A 108 -1.33 -8.10 13.19
C THR A 108 -2.64 -7.49 13.67
N LEU A 109 -3.74 -8.18 13.40
CA LEU A 109 -5.06 -7.84 13.94
C LEU A 109 -5.71 -9.05 14.61
N THR A 110 -6.69 -8.79 15.46
CA THR A 110 -7.52 -9.84 16.05
C THR A 110 -8.87 -9.90 15.34
N VAL A 111 -9.19 -11.04 14.75
CA VAL A 111 -10.52 -11.31 14.21
C VAL A 111 -11.35 -12.04 15.27
N GLN A 112 -12.52 -11.52 15.56
CA GLN A 112 -13.45 -12.06 16.58
C GLN A 112 -14.55 -12.90 15.95
#